data_AF-A0A6B8KGU4-F1
#
_entry.id   AF-A0A6B8KGU4-F1
#
_cell.length_a   1.000
_cell.length_b   1.000
_cell.length_c   1.000
_cell.angle_alpha   90.00
_cell.angle_beta   90.00
_cell.angle_gamma   90.00
#
_symmetry.space_group_name_H-M   'P 1'
#
loop_
_entity.id
_entity.type
_entity.pdbx_description
1 polymer ?
#
loop_
_entity_poly.entity_id
_entity_poly.type
_entity_poly.pdbx_seq_one_letter_code
_entity_poly.pdbx_strand_id
1 'polypeptide(L)'
;MLRGDALRERFEKRLWSRPISHAAEIGDDGLILGAGTILARMTRDAFGAPRLAVEEDEDRIFALLAAAHGRPASPELWRHLEGASDYWRRGEKALANIRLAYAALPRLEDRADAYRLFLAEELLDSGMAPGALMKGLGVEPPTRGFVKYDSNQPRVPAGNGRESGRWGSAGGSGQDNKTPAHGVAPAATQNPASAQILAQAAAGSAEISSAARGVGTLAQGLFEAVESSAFLAGLGRLVAAAGGPAITLGAILIPTPAGRASEGNIPGEPDLHYSFDEPAGRLHLYREGENGRETVADASLGAHGIFVDDETDVPIARYVKGAVVFDADSLSSVHADRAAEKSKNEPKLCPDPGPDDPHGASERA
;
A
#
# COMPACT_ATOMS: atom_id res chain seq x y z
N MET A 1 6.00 -7.75 -15.14
CA MET A 1 5.02 -7.13 -14.23
C MET A 1 3.71 -7.90 -14.36
N LEU A 2 3.09 -8.29 -13.24
CA LEU A 2 1.77 -8.95 -13.29
C LEU A 2 0.72 -7.90 -13.69
N ARG A 3 -0.16 -8.23 -14.65
CA ARG A 3 -1.30 -7.37 -15.02
C ARG A 3 -2.24 -7.23 -13.81
N GLY A 4 -2.83 -6.05 -13.63
CA GLY A 4 -3.75 -5.77 -12.50
C GLY A 4 -4.90 -6.78 -12.41
N ASP A 5 -5.43 -7.21 -13.55
CA ASP A 5 -6.51 -8.21 -13.62
C ASP A 5 -6.09 -9.57 -13.06
N ALA A 6 -4.84 -9.99 -13.29
CA ALA A 6 -4.34 -11.26 -12.79
C ALA A 6 -4.22 -11.26 -11.26
N LEU A 7 -3.87 -10.13 -10.64
CA LEU A 7 -3.85 -10.00 -9.17
C LEU A 7 -5.26 -10.02 -8.59
N ARG A 8 -6.22 -9.36 -9.26
CA ARG A 8 -7.62 -9.39 -8.86
C ARG A 8 -8.20 -10.82 -8.95
N GLU A 9 -7.96 -11.53 -10.04
CA GLU A 9 -8.42 -12.91 -10.20
C GLU A 9 -7.83 -13.83 -9.11
N ARG A 10 -6.54 -13.67 -8.79
CA ARG A 10 -5.89 -14.42 -7.70
C ARG A 10 -6.51 -14.10 -6.34
N PHE A 11 -6.86 -12.85 -6.08
CA PHE A 11 -7.56 -12.45 -4.87
C PHE A 11 -8.95 -13.10 -4.79
N GLU A 12 -9.74 -13.06 -5.87
CA GLU A 12 -11.05 -13.74 -5.92
C GLU A 12 -10.91 -15.22 -5.64
N LYS A 13 -9.97 -15.90 -6.32
CA LYS A 13 -9.70 -17.32 -6.10
C LYS A 13 -9.33 -17.62 -4.65
N ARG A 14 -8.58 -16.74 -3.99
CA ARG A 14 -8.21 -16.87 -2.59
C ARG A 14 -9.43 -16.70 -1.67
N LEU A 15 -10.32 -15.74 -1.94
CA LEU A 15 -11.58 -15.55 -1.21
C LEU A 15 -12.49 -16.79 -1.27
N TRP A 16 -12.53 -17.48 -2.41
CA TRP A 16 -13.28 -18.74 -2.53
C TRP A 16 -12.75 -19.85 -1.62
N SER A 17 -11.45 -19.84 -1.33
CA SER A 17 -10.80 -20.85 -0.48
C SER A 17 -10.79 -20.50 1.01
N ARG A 18 -10.74 -19.20 1.33
CA ARG A 18 -10.61 -18.69 2.71
C ARG A 18 -11.49 -17.44 2.84
N PRO A 19 -12.55 -17.46 3.68
CA PRO A 19 -13.36 -16.27 3.91
C PRO A 19 -12.52 -15.17 4.54
N ILE A 20 -12.95 -13.91 4.39
CA ILE A 20 -12.25 -12.76 4.97
C ILE A 20 -12.38 -12.82 6.50
N SER A 21 -11.27 -13.07 7.18
CA SER A 21 -11.17 -12.90 8.63
C SER A 21 -10.95 -11.42 8.96
N HIS A 22 -11.98 -10.77 9.51
CA HIS A 22 -11.91 -9.36 9.90
C HIS A 22 -11.04 -9.09 11.12
N ALA A 23 -10.75 -10.13 11.92
CA ALA A 23 -9.84 -10.06 13.05
C ALA A 23 -8.66 -11.00 12.80
N ALA A 24 -7.52 -10.70 13.42
CA ALA A 24 -6.35 -11.57 13.33
C ALA A 24 -6.55 -12.83 14.18
N GLU A 25 -6.09 -13.96 13.67
CA GLU A 25 -6.24 -15.26 14.31
C GLU A 25 -4.91 -16.03 14.26
N ILE A 26 -4.62 -16.82 15.30
CA ILE A 26 -3.47 -17.73 15.29
C ILE A 26 -3.94 -19.10 14.78
N GLY A 27 -3.43 -19.49 13.61
CA GLY A 27 -3.66 -20.79 12.99
C GLY A 27 -2.40 -21.65 12.94
N ASP A 28 -2.49 -22.79 12.27
CA ASP A 28 -1.36 -23.71 12.09
C ASP A 28 -0.27 -23.11 11.17
N ASP A 29 -0.66 -22.25 10.23
CA ASP A 29 0.24 -21.56 9.29
C ASP A 29 0.94 -20.34 9.93
N GLY A 30 0.37 -19.76 10.99
CA GLY A 30 0.88 -18.52 11.58
C GLY A 30 -0.20 -17.59 12.13
N LEU A 31 0.14 -16.31 12.25
CA LEU A 31 -0.80 -15.22 12.52
C LEU A 31 -1.42 -14.77 11.20
N ILE A 32 -2.73 -14.94 11.06
CA ILE A 32 -3.47 -14.77 9.80
C ILE A 32 -4.43 -13.59 9.93
N LEU A 33 -4.59 -12.80 8.86
CA LEU A 33 -5.58 -11.72 8.76
C LEU A 33 -6.15 -11.64 7.33
N GLY A 34 -7.41 -11.21 7.18
CA GLY A 34 -8.03 -10.98 5.88
C GLY A 34 -8.31 -12.26 5.10
N ALA A 35 -7.98 -12.25 3.81
CA ALA A 35 -8.20 -13.40 2.92
C ALA A 35 -7.14 -14.51 3.11
N GLY A 36 -6.77 -14.80 4.35
CA GLY A 36 -5.73 -15.79 4.66
C GLY A 36 -4.29 -15.30 4.50
N THR A 37 -4.05 -13.98 4.52
CA THR A 37 -2.70 -13.40 4.47
C THR A 37 -1.97 -13.68 5.77
N ILE A 38 -0.71 -14.13 5.66
CA ILE A 38 0.13 -14.49 6.80
C ILE A 38 0.94 -13.27 7.24
N LEU A 39 0.58 -12.72 8.40
CA LEU A 39 1.30 -11.62 9.05
C LEU A 39 2.63 -12.09 9.62
N ALA A 40 2.60 -13.21 10.35
CA ALA A 40 3.77 -13.83 10.97
C ALA A 40 3.71 -15.35 10.77
N ARG A 41 4.78 -15.96 10.28
CA ARG A 41 4.79 -17.39 9.95
C ARG A 41 4.90 -18.26 11.20
N MET A 42 4.30 -19.44 11.14
CA MET A 42 4.58 -20.49 12.12
C MET A 42 5.92 -21.14 11.80
N THR A 43 6.84 -21.12 12.76
CA THR A 43 8.14 -21.80 12.70
C THR A 43 8.22 -22.87 13.76
N ARG A 44 9.32 -23.64 13.74
CA ARG A 44 9.64 -24.61 14.78
C ARG A 44 10.86 -24.14 15.54
N ASP A 45 10.80 -24.18 16.86
CA ASP A 45 11.97 -23.92 17.68
C ASP A 45 12.99 -25.07 17.62
N ALA A 46 14.09 -24.95 18.36
CA ALA A 46 15.14 -25.99 18.42
C ALA A 46 14.63 -27.35 18.94
N PHE A 47 13.47 -27.39 19.60
CA PHE A 47 12.83 -28.60 20.11
C PHE A 47 11.68 -29.08 19.21
N GLY A 48 11.47 -28.45 18.05
CA GLY A 48 10.43 -28.78 17.10
C GLY A 48 9.04 -28.26 17.46
N ALA A 49 8.89 -27.49 18.54
CA ALA A 49 7.60 -26.96 18.97
C ALA A 49 7.19 -25.76 18.10
N PRO A 50 5.88 -25.61 17.78
CA PRO A 50 5.40 -24.50 16.96
C PRO A 50 5.56 -23.17 17.71
N ARG A 51 6.18 -22.19 17.06
CA ARG A 51 6.39 -20.83 17.56
C ARG A 51 6.03 -19.84 16.44
N LEU A 52 5.28 -18.80 16.76
CA LEU A 52 5.10 -17.70 15.81
C LEU A 52 6.43 -16.95 15.68
N ALA A 53 6.90 -16.78 14.46
CA ALA A 53 8.11 -16.05 14.09
C ALA A 53 7.90 -14.53 14.19
N VAL A 54 7.38 -14.09 15.34
CA VAL A 54 7.01 -12.69 15.57
C VAL A 54 8.25 -11.83 15.34
N GLU A 55 9.36 -12.14 16.02
CA GLU A 55 10.65 -11.45 15.95
C GLU A 55 11.25 -11.38 14.54
N GLU A 56 11.24 -12.49 13.82
CA GLU A 56 11.80 -12.59 12.47
C GLU A 56 10.93 -11.89 11.42
N ASP A 57 9.60 -11.84 11.65
CA ASP A 57 8.63 -11.20 10.76
C ASP A 57 8.20 -9.80 11.24
N GLU A 58 8.93 -9.15 12.16
CA GLU A 58 8.57 -7.83 12.73
C GLU A 58 8.22 -6.81 11.64
N ASP A 59 9.18 -6.55 10.75
CA ASP A 59 9.03 -5.54 9.69
C ASP A 59 7.91 -5.92 8.70
N ARG A 60 7.70 -7.23 8.47
CA ARG A 60 6.61 -7.74 7.63
C ARG A 60 5.26 -7.46 8.26
N ILE A 61 5.09 -7.73 9.56
CA ILE A 61 3.85 -7.46 10.30
C ILE A 61 3.52 -5.97 10.21
N PHE A 62 4.48 -5.08 10.50
CA PHE A 62 4.24 -3.64 10.43
C PHE A 62 3.90 -3.16 9.02
N ALA A 63 4.59 -3.66 7.99
CA ALA A 63 4.33 -3.27 6.61
C ALA A 63 2.94 -3.72 6.13
N LEU A 64 2.53 -4.95 6.48
CA LEU A 64 1.22 -5.49 6.11
C LEU A 64 0.08 -4.74 6.82
N LEU A 65 0.22 -4.47 8.13
CA LEU A 65 -0.77 -3.70 8.88
C LEU A 65 -0.86 -2.24 8.39
N ALA A 66 0.29 -1.63 8.06
CA ALA A 66 0.32 -0.29 7.47
C ALA A 66 -0.37 -0.25 6.11
N ALA A 67 -0.21 -1.27 5.27
CA ALA A 67 -0.89 -1.38 3.99
C ALA A 67 -2.41 -1.55 4.13
N ALA A 68 -2.84 -2.41 5.06
CA ALA A 68 -4.25 -2.65 5.31
C ALA A 68 -4.97 -1.39 5.80
N HIS A 69 -4.41 -0.73 6.82
CA HIS A 69 -5.11 0.34 7.54
C HIS A 69 -4.69 1.77 7.15
N GLY A 70 -3.65 1.91 6.31
CA GLY A 70 -3.11 3.23 5.92
C GLY A 70 -2.50 4.01 7.09
N ARG A 71 -2.19 3.34 8.21
CA ARG A 71 -1.65 3.94 9.44
C ARG A 71 -0.58 3.04 10.05
N PRO A 72 0.45 3.59 10.70
CA PRO A 72 1.43 2.79 11.42
C PRO A 72 0.75 2.04 12.58
N ALA A 73 1.12 0.76 12.78
CA ALA A 73 0.65 0.00 13.93
C ALA A 73 1.32 0.48 15.22
N SER A 74 0.61 0.34 16.35
CA SER A 74 1.14 0.72 17.67
C SER A 74 2.38 -0.11 18.03
N PRO A 75 3.43 0.48 18.62
CA PRO A 75 4.58 -0.30 19.10
C PRO A 75 4.23 -1.22 20.28
N GLU A 76 3.17 -0.92 21.03
CA GLU A 76 2.71 -1.77 22.14
C GLU A 76 2.18 -3.12 21.66
N LEU A 77 1.70 -3.18 20.41
CA LEU A 77 1.24 -4.39 19.74
C LEU A 77 2.24 -5.53 19.91
N TRP A 78 3.52 -5.21 19.77
CA TRP A 78 4.61 -6.17 19.77
C TRP A 78 4.68 -7.00 21.06
N ARG A 79 4.65 -6.33 22.22
CA ARG A 79 4.69 -6.98 23.53
C ARG A 79 3.52 -7.97 23.70
N HIS A 80 2.36 -7.65 23.13
CA HIS A 80 1.20 -8.54 23.18
C HIS A 80 1.33 -9.72 22.21
N LEU A 81 1.90 -9.51 21.02
CA LEU A 81 2.20 -10.58 20.07
C LEU A 81 3.25 -11.57 20.58
N GLU A 82 4.32 -11.09 21.21
CA GLU A 82 5.31 -11.93 21.88
C GLU A 82 4.66 -12.80 22.96
N GLY A 83 3.84 -12.19 23.82
CA GLY A 83 3.09 -12.91 24.85
C GLY A 83 2.13 -13.95 24.25
N ALA A 84 1.42 -13.61 23.17
CA ALA A 84 0.53 -14.54 22.48
C ALA A 84 1.31 -15.73 21.87
N SER A 85 2.48 -15.49 21.27
CA SER A 85 3.38 -16.52 20.76
C SER A 85 3.87 -17.45 21.88
N ASP A 86 4.26 -16.90 23.03
CA ASP A 86 4.72 -17.67 24.19
C ASP A 86 3.63 -18.61 24.74
N TYR A 87 2.39 -18.12 24.88
CA TYR A 87 1.26 -18.95 25.30
C TYR A 87 0.92 -20.01 24.24
N TRP A 88 0.98 -19.65 22.96
CA TRP A 88 0.73 -20.60 21.87
C TRP A 88 1.74 -21.76 21.88
N ARG A 89 3.03 -21.45 22.04
CA ARG A 89 4.11 -22.46 22.14
C ARG A 89 3.91 -23.43 23.31
N ARG A 90 3.31 -22.97 24.42
CA ARG A 90 2.98 -23.81 25.59
C ARG A 90 1.72 -24.67 25.40
N GLY A 91 1.02 -24.52 24.27
CA GLY A 91 -0.26 -25.17 24.02
C GLY A 91 -1.46 -24.47 24.69
N GLU A 92 -1.24 -23.32 25.33
CA GLU A 92 -2.27 -22.55 26.03
C GLU A 92 -3.07 -21.66 25.05
N LYS A 93 -3.76 -22.30 24.08
CA LYS A 93 -4.43 -21.62 22.96
C LYS A 93 -5.44 -20.54 23.38
N ALA A 94 -6.17 -20.75 24.48
CA ALA A 94 -7.12 -19.76 24.99
C ALA A 94 -6.41 -18.49 25.48
N LEU A 95 -5.31 -18.63 26.22
CA LEU A 95 -4.54 -17.48 26.73
C LEU A 95 -3.79 -16.77 25.60
N ALA A 96 -3.34 -17.50 24.59
CA ALA A 96 -2.77 -16.92 23.37
C ALA A 96 -3.78 -16.01 22.66
N ASN A 97 -5.02 -16.46 22.47
CA ASN A 97 -6.08 -15.66 21.85
C ASN A 97 -6.50 -14.46 22.72
N ILE A 98 -6.54 -14.61 24.04
CA ILE A 98 -6.78 -13.47 24.96
C ILE A 98 -5.67 -12.43 24.80
N ARG A 99 -4.40 -12.85 24.77
CA ARG A 99 -3.27 -11.93 24.54
C ARG A 99 -3.32 -11.26 23.18
N LEU A 100 -3.73 -11.99 22.14
CA LEU A 100 -3.92 -11.43 20.81
C LEU A 100 -5.03 -10.36 20.80
N ALA A 101 -6.13 -10.59 21.52
CA ALA A 101 -7.18 -9.57 21.68
C ALA A 101 -6.66 -8.31 22.37
N TYR A 102 -5.81 -8.45 23.40
CA TYR A 102 -5.14 -7.30 24.04
C TYR A 102 -4.12 -6.59 23.16
N ALA A 103 -3.63 -7.25 22.11
CA ALA A 103 -2.76 -6.61 21.11
C ALA A 103 -3.50 -5.51 20.34
N ALA A 104 -4.84 -5.52 20.36
CA ALA A 104 -5.69 -4.52 19.72
C ALA A 104 -5.34 -4.31 18.23
N LEU A 105 -5.05 -5.41 17.54
CA LEU A 105 -4.84 -5.40 16.09
C LEU A 105 -6.08 -4.76 15.43
N PRO A 106 -5.90 -3.74 14.58
CA PRO A 106 -7.03 -3.12 13.92
C PRO A 106 -7.76 -4.17 13.08
N ARG A 107 -9.09 -4.15 13.16
CA ARG A 107 -9.93 -5.05 12.37
C ARG A 107 -10.03 -4.51 10.94
N LEU A 108 -10.18 -5.41 9.97
CA LEU A 108 -10.47 -4.99 8.60
C LEU A 108 -11.93 -4.51 8.53
N GLU A 109 -12.13 -3.31 8.02
CA GLU A 109 -13.47 -2.72 7.93
C GLU A 109 -14.20 -3.24 6.69
N ASP A 110 -13.47 -3.38 5.58
CA ASP A 110 -14.06 -3.74 4.30
C ASP A 110 -13.19 -4.70 3.45
N ARG A 111 -13.72 -5.03 2.29
CA ARG A 111 -13.04 -5.86 1.28
C ARG A 111 -11.83 -5.16 0.67
N ALA A 112 -11.82 -3.84 0.61
CA ALA A 112 -10.70 -3.08 0.07
C ALA A 112 -9.48 -3.17 0.99
N ASP A 113 -9.66 -3.15 2.31
CA ASP A 113 -8.60 -3.40 3.30
C ASP A 113 -7.97 -4.77 3.10
N ALA A 114 -8.81 -5.81 2.96
CA ALA A 114 -8.35 -7.17 2.69
C ALA A 114 -7.60 -7.29 1.36
N TYR A 115 -8.04 -6.56 0.33
CA TYR A 115 -7.36 -6.53 -0.97
C TYR A 115 -6.01 -5.80 -0.89
N ARG A 116 -5.92 -4.68 -0.17
CA ARG A 116 -4.64 -3.98 0.08
C ARG A 116 -3.65 -4.87 0.83
N LEU A 117 -4.14 -5.58 1.85
CA LEU A 117 -3.35 -6.55 2.60
C LEU A 117 -2.81 -7.67 1.70
N PHE A 118 -3.65 -8.21 0.81
CA PHE A 118 -3.26 -9.21 -0.19
C PHE A 118 -2.20 -8.69 -1.17
N LEU A 119 -2.39 -7.48 -1.72
CA LEU A 119 -1.41 -6.87 -2.63
C LEU A 119 -0.05 -6.64 -1.94
N ALA A 120 -0.09 -6.19 -0.68
CA ALA A 120 1.12 -6.02 0.11
C ALA A 120 1.85 -7.34 0.33
N GLU A 121 1.14 -8.43 0.64
CA GLU A 121 1.71 -9.77 0.75
C GLU A 121 2.39 -10.21 -0.55
N GLU A 122 1.72 -10.07 -1.70
CA GLU A 122 2.27 -10.42 -3.01
C GLU A 122 3.55 -9.61 -3.34
N LEU A 123 3.59 -8.33 -2.97
CA LEU A 123 4.79 -7.51 -3.15
C LEU A 123 5.95 -8.01 -2.27
N LEU A 124 5.69 -8.30 -1.00
CA LEU A 124 6.72 -8.83 -0.09
C LEU A 124 7.22 -10.20 -0.54
N ASP A 125 6.32 -11.08 -0.99
CA ASP A 125 6.67 -12.41 -1.48
C ASP A 125 7.41 -12.36 -2.83
N SER A 126 7.23 -11.29 -3.61
CA SER A 126 8.05 -10.99 -4.80
C SER A 126 9.45 -10.43 -4.48
N GLY A 127 9.79 -10.27 -3.19
CA GLY A 127 11.09 -9.80 -2.73
C GLY A 127 11.18 -8.31 -2.41
N MET A 128 10.05 -7.58 -2.42
CA MET A 128 10.06 -6.20 -1.94
C MET A 128 10.40 -6.15 -0.45
N ALA A 129 11.39 -5.32 -0.08
CA ALA A 129 11.73 -5.13 1.32
C ALA A 129 10.56 -4.44 2.06
N PRO A 130 10.18 -4.88 3.28
CA PRO A 130 9.08 -4.26 4.03
C PRO A 130 9.26 -2.76 4.28
N GLY A 131 10.50 -2.31 4.53
CA GLY A 131 10.83 -0.89 4.65
C GLY A 131 10.58 -0.08 3.37
N ALA A 132 10.79 -0.69 2.20
CA ALA A 132 10.48 -0.05 0.91
C ALA A 132 8.98 0.07 0.69
N LEU A 133 8.22 -0.97 1.07
CA LEU A 133 6.76 -0.96 1.03
C LEU A 133 6.19 0.13 1.95
N MET A 134 6.62 0.18 3.23
CA MET A 134 6.19 1.21 4.18
C MET A 134 6.53 2.62 3.69
N LYS A 135 7.75 2.82 3.18
CA LYS A 135 8.16 4.10 2.57
C LYS A 135 7.27 4.49 1.39
N GLY A 136 6.89 3.53 0.54
CA GLY A 136 5.97 3.76 -0.59
C GLY A 136 4.56 4.15 -0.14
N LEU A 137 4.11 3.62 1.01
CA LEU A 137 2.85 4.00 1.65
C LEU A 137 2.92 5.35 2.38
N GLY A 138 4.09 6.00 2.43
CA GLY A 138 4.28 7.23 3.20
C GLY A 138 4.29 7.01 4.71
N VAL A 139 4.45 5.75 5.16
CA VAL A 139 4.54 5.38 6.57
C VAL A 139 6.01 5.24 6.92
N GLU A 140 6.47 6.03 7.90
CA GLU A 140 7.81 5.81 8.44
C GLU A 140 7.82 4.49 9.22
N PRO A 141 8.79 3.59 8.97
CA PRO A 141 8.93 2.39 9.78
C PRO A 141 9.05 2.81 11.25
N PRO A 142 8.44 2.08 12.19
CA PRO A 142 8.66 2.34 13.60
C PRO A 142 10.17 2.33 13.81
N THR A 143 10.74 3.48 14.14
CA THR A 143 12.14 3.54 14.52
C THR A 143 12.20 2.69 15.76
N ARG A 144 12.75 1.46 15.64
CA ARG A 144 13.14 0.66 16.79
C ARG A 144 13.82 1.66 17.69
N GLY A 145 13.24 1.89 18.86
CA GLY A 145 13.72 2.87 19.80
C GLY A 145 15.08 2.40 20.28
N PHE A 146 16.10 2.52 19.43
CA PHE A 146 17.47 2.70 19.85
C PHE A 146 17.32 3.90 20.75
N VAL A 147 17.21 3.63 22.05
CA VAL A 147 17.14 4.63 23.09
C VAL A 147 18.40 5.43 22.86
N LYS A 148 18.24 6.54 22.14
CA LYS A 148 19.32 7.46 21.88
C LYS A 148 19.74 7.86 23.27
N TYR A 149 21.00 7.57 23.60
CA TYR A 149 21.63 7.77 24.91
C TYR A 149 20.89 8.85 25.71
N ASP A 150 20.23 8.46 26.80
CA ASP A 150 19.61 9.45 27.68
C ASP A 150 20.73 10.38 28.16
N SER A 151 20.59 11.69 27.93
CA SER A 151 21.60 12.68 28.30
C SER A 151 21.89 12.68 29.80
N ASN A 152 20.99 12.12 30.62
CA ASN A 152 21.18 11.94 32.06
C ASN A 152 21.88 10.64 32.45
N GLN A 153 22.12 9.71 31.51
CA GLN A 153 22.94 8.53 31.80
C GLN A 153 24.40 8.99 32.01
N PRO A 154 25.05 8.55 33.11
CA PRO A 154 26.39 8.99 33.45
C PRO A 154 27.36 8.67 32.30
N ARG A 155 27.83 9.72 31.63
CA ARG A 155 28.89 9.60 30.65
C ARG A 155 30.20 9.40 31.39
N VAL A 156 30.99 8.43 30.94
CA VAL A 156 32.40 8.39 31.31
C VAL A 156 33.00 9.69 30.77
N PRO A 157 33.55 10.58 31.62
CA PRO A 157 34.11 11.85 31.15
C PRO A 157 35.19 11.59 30.11
N ALA A 158 35.17 12.35 29.01
CA ALA A 158 36.27 12.35 28.06
C ALA A 158 37.54 12.79 28.81
N GLY A 159 38.54 11.91 28.90
CA GLY A 159 39.82 12.21 29.56
C GLY A 159 40.23 11.31 30.72
N ASN A 160 39.50 10.23 31.02
CA ASN A 160 39.87 9.33 32.13
C ASN A 160 41.09 8.42 31.89
N GLY A 161 41.95 8.74 30.90
CA GLY A 161 43.21 8.05 30.60
C GLY A 161 43.09 6.58 30.18
N ARG A 162 41.88 6.02 30.11
CA ARG A 162 41.58 4.68 29.61
C ARG A 162 40.92 4.79 28.25
N GLU A 163 41.33 3.97 27.29
CA GLU A 163 40.63 3.84 26.00
C GLU A 163 39.15 3.57 26.26
N SER A 164 38.31 4.56 25.94
CA SER A 164 36.85 4.44 26.02
C SER A 164 36.40 3.36 25.04
N GLY A 165 35.86 2.25 25.57
CA GLY A 165 35.29 1.19 24.72
C GLY A 165 35.47 -0.24 25.24
N ARG A 166 36.30 -0.50 26.26
CA ARG A 166 36.40 -1.84 26.83
C ARG A 166 35.35 -2.05 27.92
N TRP A 167 34.38 -2.94 27.65
CA TRP A 167 33.56 -3.57 28.68
C TRP A 167 34.50 -4.37 29.59
N GLY A 168 34.77 -3.86 30.79
CA GLY A 168 35.55 -4.59 31.77
C GLY A 168 34.79 -5.85 32.17
N SER A 169 35.34 -7.02 31.84
CA SER A 169 34.94 -8.30 32.43
C SER A 169 35.30 -8.28 33.92
N ALA A 170 34.53 -7.57 34.73
CA ALA A 170 34.69 -7.59 36.17
C ALA A 170 34.06 -8.87 36.72
N GLY A 171 34.79 -9.98 36.56
CA GLY A 171 34.83 -10.98 37.61
C GLY A 171 35.41 -10.31 38.86
N GLY A 172 34.61 -10.24 39.92
CA GLY A 172 34.95 -9.56 41.16
C GLY A 172 34.36 -10.31 42.33
N SER A 173 34.96 -11.45 42.62
CA SER A 173 34.85 -12.20 43.86
C SER A 173 35.12 -11.32 45.09
N GLY A 174 34.24 -11.44 46.10
CA GLY A 174 34.56 -11.42 47.52
C GLY A 174 35.03 -10.08 48.11
N GLN A 175 34.16 -9.45 48.90
CA GLN A 175 34.57 -9.06 50.25
C GLN A 175 33.36 -8.84 51.16
N ASP A 176 33.43 -9.50 52.30
CA ASP A 176 32.54 -9.47 53.44
C ASP A 176 32.36 -8.05 54.00
N ASN A 177 31.11 -7.68 54.33
CA ASN A 177 30.86 -6.96 55.59
C ASN A 177 29.40 -6.95 56.03
N LYS A 178 29.19 -7.58 57.18
CA LYS A 178 28.35 -7.17 58.33
C LYS A 178 26.91 -6.70 58.09
N THR A 179 26.02 -7.62 58.48
CA THR A 179 24.74 -7.41 59.16
C THR A 179 24.77 -6.22 60.16
N PRO A 180 23.67 -5.45 60.22
CA PRO A 180 22.91 -5.47 61.46
C PRO A 180 21.41 -5.73 61.25
N ALA A 181 20.84 -6.39 62.24
CA ALA A 181 19.43 -6.72 62.38
C ALA A 181 18.60 -5.53 62.88
N HIS A 182 17.27 -5.71 62.82
CA HIS A 182 16.15 -4.87 63.24
C HIS A 182 15.62 -3.92 62.14
N GLY A 183 14.33 -3.90 61.80
CA GLY A 183 13.17 -4.62 62.31
C GLY A 183 11.89 -4.07 61.68
N VAL A 184 10.84 -4.88 61.74
CA VAL A 184 9.40 -4.51 61.83
C VAL A 184 8.77 -3.73 60.66
N ALA A 185 7.79 -4.39 60.04
CA ALA A 185 6.84 -3.87 59.05
C ALA A 185 6.00 -2.69 59.58
N PRO A 186 5.37 -1.92 58.67
CA PRO A 186 3.92 -2.10 58.59
C PRO A 186 3.33 -2.06 57.17
N ALA A 187 2.09 -2.56 57.14
CA ALA A 187 1.18 -2.76 56.03
C ALA A 187 1.02 -1.56 55.08
N ALA A 188 1.06 -1.84 53.77
CA ALA A 188 0.60 -0.95 52.73
C ALA A 188 -0.83 -1.34 52.31
N THR A 189 -1.75 -0.44 52.63
CA THR A 189 -3.16 -0.39 52.24
C THR A 189 -3.30 -0.41 50.72
N GLN A 190 -4.07 -1.36 50.20
CA GLN A 190 -4.46 -1.44 48.79
C GLN A 190 -5.55 -0.39 48.50
N ASN A 191 -5.31 0.47 47.52
CA ASN A 191 -6.26 1.45 46.98
C ASN A 191 -7.20 0.78 45.95
N PRO A 192 -8.53 0.85 46.08
CA PRO A 192 -9.47 0.44 45.05
C PRO A 192 -9.89 1.65 44.20
N ALA A 193 -9.13 2.00 43.16
CA ALA A 193 -9.48 3.11 42.26
C ALA A 193 -9.20 2.82 40.78
N SER A 194 -9.36 1.56 40.35
CA SER A 194 -9.14 1.15 38.94
C SER A 194 -10.39 0.59 38.25
N ALA A 195 -11.57 0.66 38.89
CA ALA A 195 -12.81 0.06 38.38
C ALA A 195 -13.76 1.03 37.66
N GLN A 196 -13.40 2.31 37.46
CA GLN A 196 -14.32 3.32 36.89
C GLN A 196 -13.96 3.86 35.50
N ILE A 197 -12.89 3.37 34.85
CA ILE A 197 -12.54 3.80 33.46
C ILE A 197 -13.33 3.02 32.38
N LEU A 198 -14.08 1.99 32.77
CA LEU A 198 -14.73 1.06 31.82
C LEU A 198 -16.17 1.43 31.38
N ALA A 199 -16.70 2.60 31.76
CA ALA A 199 -18.11 2.95 31.50
C ALA A 199 -18.35 4.15 30.55
N GLN A 200 -17.31 4.79 29.98
CA GLN A 200 -17.47 6.00 29.13
C GLN A 200 -17.08 5.83 27.65
N ALA A 201 -16.67 4.64 27.21
CA ALA A 201 -16.26 4.40 25.82
C ALA A 201 -17.37 3.89 24.89
N ALA A 202 -18.63 3.79 25.35
CA ALA A 202 -19.72 3.14 24.60
C ALA A 202 -20.85 4.09 24.11
N ALA A 203 -20.70 5.41 24.25
CA ALA A 203 -21.74 6.37 23.85
C ALA A 203 -21.12 7.53 23.07
N GLY A 204 -20.92 7.34 21.77
CA GLY A 204 -20.39 8.41 20.92
C GLY A 204 -19.99 7.95 19.53
N SER A 205 -20.87 7.24 18.82
CA SER A 205 -20.69 6.97 17.38
C SER A 205 -22.06 6.75 16.76
N ALA A 206 -22.83 7.82 16.66
CA ALA A 206 -23.95 7.94 15.74
C ALA A 206 -23.79 9.25 14.99
N GLU A 207 -24.07 9.19 13.68
CA GLU A 207 -24.11 10.29 12.72
C GLU A 207 -22.76 10.68 12.10
N ILE A 208 -22.42 10.03 10.98
CA ILE A 208 -22.34 10.66 9.65
C ILE A 208 -22.78 9.60 8.65
N SER A 209 -24.00 9.72 8.15
CA SER A 209 -24.49 9.03 6.97
C SER A 209 -24.62 10.06 5.86
N SER A 210 -23.83 9.93 4.79
CA SER A 210 -24.29 10.10 3.39
C SER A 210 -23.11 10.09 2.43
N ALA A 211 -23.11 9.12 1.52
CA ALA A 211 -23.04 9.33 0.07
C ALA A 211 -22.89 7.96 -0.61
N ALA A 212 -23.86 7.64 -1.46
CA ALA A 212 -23.94 6.44 -2.26
C ALA A 212 -22.74 6.32 -3.22
N ARG A 213 -22.21 5.10 -3.41
CA ARG A 213 -21.25 4.82 -4.48
C ARG A 213 -21.88 3.94 -5.54
N GLY A 214 -21.99 4.52 -6.74
CA GLY A 214 -22.02 3.78 -7.99
C GLY A 214 -20.67 3.11 -8.25
N VAL A 215 -20.69 2.15 -9.17
CA VAL A 215 -19.53 1.37 -9.60
C VAL A 215 -18.62 2.27 -10.46
N GLY A 216 -17.68 2.97 -9.82
CA GLY A 216 -16.64 3.75 -10.51
C GLY A 216 -15.41 2.89 -10.82
N THR A 217 -14.79 3.11 -11.97
CA THR A 217 -13.53 2.46 -12.39
C THR A 217 -12.35 3.00 -11.56
N LEU A 218 -11.22 2.28 -11.58
CA LEU A 218 -10.00 2.66 -10.84
C LEU A 218 -9.49 4.05 -11.29
N ALA A 219 -9.75 4.43 -12.54
CA ALA A 219 -9.52 5.77 -13.10
C ALA A 219 -10.16 6.86 -12.24
N GLN A 220 -11.45 6.73 -11.90
CA GLN A 220 -12.15 7.70 -11.06
C GLN A 220 -11.54 7.78 -9.66
N GLY A 221 -11.12 6.63 -9.11
CA GLY A 221 -10.41 6.57 -7.84
C GLY A 221 -9.04 7.25 -7.85
N LEU A 222 -8.26 7.17 -8.95
CA LEU A 222 -6.96 7.86 -9.04
C LEU A 222 -7.14 9.38 -9.22
N PHE A 223 -8.16 9.83 -9.95
CA PHE A 223 -8.44 11.25 -10.12
C PHE A 223 -9.11 11.87 -8.88
N GLU A 224 -9.98 11.14 -8.18
CA GLU A 224 -10.70 11.58 -6.96
C GLU A 224 -9.92 11.35 -5.65
N ALA A 225 -9.21 10.23 -5.47
CA ALA A 225 -8.57 9.88 -4.19
C ALA A 225 -7.20 10.55 -3.96
N VAL A 226 -6.67 11.28 -4.95
CA VAL A 226 -5.31 11.84 -4.94
C VAL A 226 -5.27 13.31 -4.47
N GLU A 227 -6.23 13.75 -3.65
CA GLU A 227 -6.11 15.02 -2.91
C GLU A 227 -5.15 14.94 -1.69
N SER A 228 -4.70 13.73 -1.34
CA SER A 228 -3.68 13.53 -0.32
C SER A 228 -2.32 14.09 -0.79
N SER A 229 -2.00 15.30 -0.33
CA SER A 229 -0.73 15.98 -0.60
C SER A 229 0.51 15.16 -0.22
N ALA A 230 0.36 14.20 0.72
CA ALA A 230 1.39 13.27 1.15
C ALA A 230 1.70 12.19 0.12
N PHE A 231 0.67 11.59 -0.51
CA PHE A 231 0.86 10.62 -1.59
C PHE A 231 1.56 11.26 -2.79
N LEU A 232 1.13 12.47 -3.17
CA LEU A 232 1.76 13.25 -4.23
C LEU A 232 3.20 13.66 -3.90
N ALA A 233 3.51 13.91 -2.63
CA ALA A 233 4.88 14.15 -2.19
C ALA A 233 5.74 12.87 -2.26
N GLY A 234 5.16 11.71 -1.95
CA GLY A 234 5.80 10.40 -2.09
C GLY A 234 6.15 10.07 -3.54
N LEU A 235 5.20 10.26 -4.46
CA LEU A 235 5.40 10.07 -5.91
C LEU A 235 6.48 10.98 -6.47
N GLY A 236 6.46 12.28 -6.14
CA GLY A 236 7.50 13.21 -6.60
C GLY A 236 8.92 12.80 -6.16
N ARG A 237 9.06 12.22 -4.95
CA ARG A 237 10.34 11.69 -4.45
C ARG A 237 10.74 10.39 -5.15
N LEU A 238 9.79 9.53 -5.48
CA LEU A 238 10.04 8.29 -6.22
C LEU A 238 10.56 8.59 -7.63
N VAL A 239 9.94 9.56 -8.30
CA VAL A 239 10.35 10.03 -9.64
C VAL A 239 11.74 10.66 -9.60
N ALA A 240 12.00 11.53 -8.63
CA ALA A 240 13.33 12.15 -8.47
C ALA A 240 14.44 11.11 -8.23
N ALA A 241 14.12 9.99 -7.57
CA ALA A 241 15.08 8.91 -7.31
C ALA A 241 15.30 7.98 -8.53
N ALA A 242 14.29 7.83 -9.39
CA ALA A 242 14.35 6.90 -10.53
C ALA A 242 15.18 7.41 -11.70
N GLY A 243 15.32 8.74 -11.86
CA GLY A 243 16.11 9.33 -12.95
C GLY A 243 15.55 9.07 -14.36
N GLY A 244 14.30 8.64 -14.46
CA GLY A 244 13.63 8.30 -15.73
C GLY A 244 12.17 7.88 -15.53
N PRO A 245 11.47 7.53 -16.61
CA PRO A 245 10.08 7.07 -16.56
C PRO A 245 9.92 5.80 -15.71
N ALA A 246 8.87 5.71 -14.91
CA ALA A 246 8.59 4.55 -14.06
C ALA A 246 7.11 4.15 -14.13
N ILE A 247 6.84 2.83 -14.14
CA ILE A 247 5.49 2.28 -14.02
C ILE A 247 5.29 1.81 -12.60
N THR A 248 4.33 2.39 -11.89
CA THR A 248 3.96 1.97 -10.53
C THR A 248 2.45 1.91 -10.39
N LEU A 249 1.91 0.75 -10.01
CA LEU A 249 0.49 0.56 -9.71
C LEU A 249 -0.45 0.91 -10.89
N GLY A 250 -0.03 0.65 -12.13
CA GLY A 250 -0.82 0.97 -13.32
C GLY A 250 -0.72 2.42 -13.78
N ALA A 251 -0.04 3.29 -13.02
CA ALA A 251 0.28 4.63 -13.44
C ALA A 251 1.68 4.71 -14.05
N ILE A 252 1.80 5.44 -15.16
CA ILE A 252 3.07 5.71 -15.82
C ILE A 252 3.49 7.13 -15.43
N LEU A 253 4.59 7.25 -14.71
CA LEU A 253 5.15 8.53 -14.29
C LEU A 253 6.31 8.96 -15.16
N ILE A 254 6.20 10.17 -15.70
CA ILE A 254 7.17 10.75 -16.60
C ILE A 254 7.66 12.08 -16.00
N PRO A 255 8.92 12.18 -15.52
CA PRO A 255 9.48 13.44 -15.07
C PRO A 255 9.58 14.44 -16.22
N THR A 256 9.17 15.68 -15.99
CA THR A 256 9.26 16.77 -16.96
C THR A 256 10.21 17.84 -16.43
N PRO A 257 11.33 18.13 -17.11
CA PRO A 257 12.22 19.21 -16.69
C PRO A 257 11.49 20.56 -16.73
N ALA A 258 11.51 21.28 -15.61
CA ALA A 258 10.78 22.53 -15.45
C ALA A 258 11.09 23.56 -16.54
N GLY A 259 10.04 24.15 -17.11
CA GLY A 259 10.12 25.23 -18.09
C GLY A 259 10.62 24.81 -19.48
N ARG A 260 10.55 23.52 -19.81
CA ARG A 260 10.95 23.01 -21.13
C ARG A 260 9.90 22.06 -21.70
N ALA A 261 9.84 22.00 -23.02
CA ALA A 261 9.18 20.90 -23.70
C ALA A 261 9.89 19.58 -23.33
N SER A 262 9.10 18.55 -23.05
CA SER A 262 9.58 17.21 -22.76
C SER A 262 8.98 16.24 -23.76
N GLU A 263 9.82 15.42 -24.38
CA GLU A 263 9.42 14.46 -25.40
C GLU A 263 10.03 13.09 -25.05
N GLY A 264 9.28 12.01 -25.29
CA GLY A 264 9.76 10.67 -25.01
C GLY A 264 8.73 9.59 -25.32
N ASN A 265 9.10 8.34 -25.06
CA ASN A 265 8.21 7.19 -25.27
C ASN A 265 7.42 6.90 -24.00
N ILE A 266 6.20 6.40 -24.15
CA ILE A 266 5.37 5.95 -23.02
C ILE A 266 5.78 4.52 -22.64
N PRO A 267 6.27 4.27 -21.41
CA PRO A 267 6.60 2.93 -20.95
C PRO A 267 5.45 1.93 -21.12
N GLY A 268 5.72 0.82 -21.81
CA GLY A 268 4.74 -0.25 -22.08
C GLY A 268 4.07 -0.15 -23.44
N GLU A 269 4.11 1.01 -24.09
CA GLU A 269 3.58 1.28 -25.43
C GLU A 269 4.72 1.86 -26.30
N PRO A 270 5.62 1.03 -26.84
CA PRO A 270 6.86 1.49 -27.46
C PRO A 270 6.65 2.39 -28.69
N ASP A 271 5.50 2.25 -29.36
CA ASP A 271 5.14 3.03 -30.54
C ASP A 271 4.43 4.35 -30.18
N LEU A 272 4.10 4.56 -28.90
CA LEU A 272 3.40 5.74 -28.41
C LEU A 272 4.39 6.71 -27.78
N HIS A 273 4.45 7.90 -28.36
CA HIS A 273 5.27 9.00 -27.92
C HIS A 273 4.41 10.08 -27.28
N TYR A 274 5.00 10.83 -26.35
CA TYR A 274 4.41 12.03 -25.79
C TYR A 274 5.32 13.22 -26.08
N SER A 275 4.71 14.39 -26.25
CA SER A 275 5.35 15.70 -26.25
C SER A 275 4.54 16.63 -25.36
N PHE A 276 5.11 17.05 -24.25
CA PHE A 276 4.49 17.95 -23.29
C PHE A 276 5.18 19.31 -23.29
N ASP A 277 4.42 20.36 -23.59
CA ASP A 277 4.82 21.77 -23.49
C ASP A 277 4.23 22.36 -22.21
N GLU A 278 5.08 22.47 -21.17
CA GLU A 278 4.67 22.98 -19.86
C GLU A 278 4.19 24.45 -19.91
N PRO A 279 4.91 25.40 -20.53
CA PRO A 279 4.42 26.77 -20.69
C PRO A 279 3.06 26.87 -21.37
N ALA A 280 2.81 26.06 -22.40
CA ALA A 280 1.52 26.06 -23.11
C ALA A 280 0.44 25.24 -22.39
N GLY A 281 0.81 24.40 -21.43
CA GLY A 281 -0.10 23.44 -20.81
C GLY A 281 -0.67 22.44 -21.82
N ARG A 282 0.11 22.06 -22.84
CA ARG A 282 -0.32 21.19 -23.94
C ARG A 282 0.39 19.85 -23.88
N LEU A 283 -0.38 18.77 -23.95
CA LEU A 283 0.12 17.40 -24.05
C LEU A 283 -0.30 16.81 -25.39
N HIS A 284 0.68 16.43 -26.19
CA HIS A 284 0.49 15.78 -27.48
C HIS A 284 0.91 14.32 -27.37
N LEU A 285 0.01 13.40 -27.73
CA LEU A 285 0.31 11.98 -27.88
C LEU A 285 0.33 11.64 -29.37
N TYR A 286 1.37 10.95 -29.83
CA TYR A 286 1.50 10.61 -31.24
C TYR A 286 2.21 9.26 -31.44
N ARG A 287 2.00 8.62 -32.59
CA ARG A 287 2.75 7.43 -33.03
C ARG A 287 3.57 7.76 -34.26
N GLU A 288 4.76 7.17 -34.37
CA GLU A 288 5.55 7.24 -35.60
C GLU A 288 5.24 6.01 -36.47
N GLY A 289 4.55 6.23 -37.60
CA GLY A 289 4.23 5.20 -38.58
C GLY A 289 4.93 5.42 -39.91
N GLU A 290 4.70 4.53 -40.89
CA GLU A 290 5.28 4.63 -42.24
C GLU A 290 4.92 5.94 -42.96
N ASN A 291 3.76 6.52 -42.62
CA ASN A 291 3.25 7.78 -43.20
C ASN A 291 3.65 9.03 -42.40
N GLY A 292 4.55 8.91 -41.42
CA GLY A 292 4.94 10.00 -40.52
C GLY A 292 4.26 9.95 -39.15
N ARG A 293 4.24 11.09 -38.46
CA ARG A 293 3.64 11.22 -37.13
C ARG A 293 2.11 11.25 -37.23
N GLU A 294 1.44 10.28 -36.62
CA GLU A 294 -0.01 10.24 -36.45
C GLU A 294 -0.38 10.70 -35.04
N THR A 295 -1.13 11.79 -34.94
CA THR A 295 -1.62 12.30 -33.65
C THR A 295 -2.65 11.36 -33.06
N VAL A 296 -2.40 10.88 -31.85
CA VAL A 296 -3.29 9.99 -31.08
C VAL A 296 -4.25 10.78 -30.19
N ALA A 297 -3.79 11.86 -29.57
CA ALA A 297 -4.60 12.74 -28.75
C ALA A 297 -3.88 14.08 -28.56
N ASP A 298 -4.65 15.15 -28.55
CA ASP A 298 -4.18 16.48 -28.14
C ASP A 298 -4.95 16.85 -26.88
N ALA A 299 -4.25 17.21 -25.81
CA ALA A 299 -4.88 17.49 -24.54
C ALA A 299 -4.39 18.80 -23.92
N SER A 300 -5.32 19.47 -23.24
CA SER A 300 -5.08 20.73 -22.54
C SER A 300 -5.09 20.55 -21.04
N LEU A 301 -4.18 21.25 -20.36
CA LEU A 301 -4.13 21.27 -18.90
C LEU A 301 -5.32 22.04 -18.33
N GLY A 302 -6.28 21.30 -17.78
CA GLY A 302 -7.46 21.82 -17.11
C GLY A 302 -7.24 22.10 -15.62
N ALA A 303 -8.36 22.23 -14.90
CA ALA A 303 -8.34 22.43 -13.45
C ALA A 303 -7.68 21.24 -12.73
N HIS A 304 -7.08 21.50 -11.56
CA HIS A 304 -6.44 20.49 -10.71
C HIS A 304 -5.32 19.69 -11.40
N GLY A 305 -4.72 20.27 -12.44
CA GLY A 305 -3.62 19.68 -13.19
C GLY A 305 -4.03 18.48 -14.04
N ILE A 306 -5.29 18.33 -14.42
CA ILE A 306 -5.76 17.21 -15.25
C ILE A 306 -5.63 17.58 -16.73
N PHE A 307 -5.02 16.72 -17.54
CA PHE A 307 -5.04 16.84 -19.00
C PHE A 307 -6.29 16.18 -19.54
N VAL A 308 -7.08 16.96 -20.27
CA VAL A 308 -8.32 16.53 -20.91
C VAL A 308 -8.10 16.58 -22.41
N ASP A 309 -8.44 15.49 -23.10
CA ASP A 309 -8.40 15.41 -24.57
C ASP A 309 -9.35 16.46 -25.17
N ASP A 310 -8.81 17.30 -26.06
CA ASP A 310 -9.52 18.42 -26.67
C ASP A 310 -10.69 17.96 -27.55
N GLU A 311 -10.64 16.73 -28.08
CA GLU A 311 -11.69 16.21 -28.95
C GLU A 311 -12.76 15.45 -28.17
N THR A 312 -12.36 14.64 -27.18
CA THR A 312 -13.28 13.72 -26.50
C THR A 312 -13.76 14.21 -25.14
N ASP A 313 -13.14 15.26 -24.58
CA ASP A 313 -13.34 15.76 -23.21
C ASP A 313 -13.05 14.69 -22.13
N VAL A 314 -12.29 13.64 -22.48
CA VAL A 314 -11.91 12.55 -21.58
C VAL A 314 -10.57 12.88 -20.90
N PRO A 315 -10.44 12.70 -19.56
CA PRO A 315 -9.17 12.87 -18.87
C PRO A 315 -8.20 11.75 -19.23
N ILE A 316 -7.02 12.12 -19.73
CA ILE A 316 -6.00 11.16 -20.19
C ILE A 316 -4.73 11.14 -19.33
N ALA A 317 -4.43 12.24 -18.63
CA ALA A 317 -3.24 12.33 -17.78
C ALA A 317 -3.41 13.37 -16.65
N ARG A 318 -2.46 13.41 -15.72
CA ARG A 318 -2.39 14.43 -14.67
C ARG A 318 -0.98 14.97 -14.50
N TYR A 319 -0.85 16.30 -14.46
CA TYR A 319 0.35 17.00 -14.06
C TYR A 319 0.47 17.08 -12.53
N VAL A 320 1.54 16.50 -11.99
CA VAL A 320 1.83 16.47 -10.56
C VAL A 320 3.29 16.85 -10.32
N LYS A 321 3.52 18.06 -9.79
CA LYS A 321 4.83 18.51 -9.28
C LYS A 321 6.00 18.28 -10.27
N GLY A 322 5.83 18.63 -11.55
CA GLY A 322 6.89 18.42 -12.54
C GLY A 322 6.94 17.02 -13.13
N ALA A 323 5.85 16.27 -13.07
CA ALA A 323 5.71 15.00 -13.75
C ALA A 323 4.32 14.87 -14.37
N VAL A 324 4.25 14.20 -15.51
CA VAL A 324 2.98 13.78 -16.13
C VAL A 324 2.73 12.33 -15.74
N VAL A 325 1.54 12.07 -15.22
CA VAL A 325 1.08 10.75 -14.80
C VAL A 325 -0.02 10.29 -15.75
N PHE A 326 0.23 9.20 -16.46
CA PHE A 326 -0.78 8.56 -17.30
C PHE A 326 -1.45 7.43 -16.55
N ASP A 327 -2.75 7.29 -16.75
CA ASP A 327 -3.46 6.05 -16.44
C ASP A 327 -3.31 5.10 -17.63
N ALA A 328 -2.75 3.92 -17.40
CA ALA A 328 -2.54 2.93 -18.46
C ALA A 328 -3.87 2.50 -19.11
N ASP A 329 -4.97 2.49 -18.34
CA ASP A 329 -6.27 2.08 -18.85
C ASP A 329 -6.85 3.15 -19.80
N SER A 330 -6.69 4.44 -19.47
CA SER A 330 -7.15 5.56 -20.30
C SER A 330 -6.44 5.62 -21.66
N LEU A 331 -5.17 5.20 -21.74
CA LEU A 331 -4.46 5.14 -23.02
C LEU A 331 -5.06 4.08 -23.95
N SER A 332 -5.50 2.95 -23.39
CA SER A 332 -6.08 1.86 -24.19
C SER A 332 -7.46 2.18 -24.77
N SER A 333 -8.28 2.98 -24.07
CA SER A 333 -9.63 3.35 -24.53
C SER A 333 -9.60 4.35 -25.68
N VAL A 334 -8.70 5.35 -25.61
CA VAL A 334 -8.55 6.36 -26.69
C VAL A 334 -8.19 5.67 -28.02
N HIS A 335 -7.45 4.56 -27.97
CA HIS A 335 -7.10 3.78 -29.15
C HIS A 335 -8.29 3.03 -29.76
N ALA A 336 -9.13 2.41 -28.92
CA ALA A 336 -10.23 1.57 -29.40
C ALA A 336 -11.28 2.41 -30.16
N ASP A 337 -11.59 3.60 -29.67
CA ASP A 337 -12.64 4.44 -30.24
C ASP A 337 -12.22 5.07 -31.58
N ARG A 338 -10.98 5.58 -31.69
CA ARG A 338 -10.48 6.18 -32.95
C ARG A 338 -10.28 5.15 -34.07
N ALA A 339 -9.81 3.95 -33.74
CA ALA A 339 -9.71 2.87 -34.72
C ALA A 339 -11.08 2.50 -35.30
N ALA A 340 -12.13 2.53 -34.47
CA ALA A 340 -13.50 2.28 -34.90
C ALA A 340 -14.05 3.43 -35.78
N GLU A 341 -13.75 4.69 -35.47
CA GLU A 341 -14.20 5.83 -36.28
C GLU A 341 -13.53 5.91 -37.65
N LYS A 342 -12.22 5.65 -37.75
CA LYS A 342 -11.49 5.67 -39.02
C LYS A 342 -12.10 4.67 -40.03
N SER A 343 -12.53 3.50 -39.54
CA SER A 343 -13.21 2.49 -40.37
C SER A 343 -14.59 2.91 -40.90
N LYS A 344 -15.26 3.89 -40.26
CA LYS A 344 -16.58 4.39 -40.69
C LYS A 344 -16.49 5.49 -41.73
N ASN A 345 -15.39 6.26 -41.75
CA ASN A 345 -15.20 7.40 -42.64
C ASN A 345 -14.36 7.11 -43.88
N GLU A 346 -13.74 5.93 -44.00
CA GLU A 346 -13.16 5.53 -45.28
C GLU A 346 -14.28 5.30 -46.31
N PRO A 347 -14.22 5.98 -47.47
CA PRO A 347 -15.21 5.80 -48.53
C PRO A 347 -15.17 4.33 -48.97
N LYS A 348 -16.21 3.57 -48.59
CA LYS A 348 -16.34 2.18 -48.99
C LYS A 348 -16.35 2.12 -50.52
N LEU A 349 -15.34 1.47 -51.10
CA LEU A 349 -15.23 1.25 -52.54
C LEU A 349 -16.42 0.45 -53.11
N CYS A 350 -17.18 -0.23 -52.26
CA CYS A 350 -18.43 -0.87 -52.60
C CYS A 350 -19.50 -0.44 -51.59
N PRO A 351 -20.63 0.15 -52.02
CA PRO A 351 -21.76 0.35 -51.12
C PRO A 351 -22.19 -1.00 -50.53
N ASP A 352 -22.56 -1.02 -49.26
CA ASP A 352 -23.12 -2.23 -48.65
C ASP A 352 -24.30 -2.71 -49.50
N PRO A 353 -24.40 -4.01 -49.81
CA PRO A 353 -25.49 -4.53 -50.63
C PRO A 353 -26.82 -4.12 -49.97
N GLY A 354 -27.59 -3.30 -50.69
CA GLY A 354 -28.90 -2.89 -50.22
C GLY A 354 -29.77 -4.13 -49.98
N PRO A 355 -30.70 -4.09 -49.01
CA PRO A 355 -31.66 -5.16 -48.83
C PRO A 355 -32.36 -5.41 -50.18
N ASP A 356 -32.26 -6.64 -50.66
CA ASP A 356 -32.82 -7.07 -51.94
C ASP A 356 -34.35 -7.01 -51.79
N ASP A 357 -34.99 -5.99 -52.37
CA ASP A 357 -36.45 -5.87 -52.36
C ASP A 357 -37.01 -7.03 -53.20
N PRO A 358 -37.75 -7.98 -52.59
CA PRO A 358 -38.27 -9.12 -53.31
C PRO A 358 -39.35 -8.65 -54.29
N HIS A 359 -38.95 -8.43 -55.54
CA HIS A 359 -39.87 -8.17 -56.63
C HIS A 359 -40.67 -9.44 -56.95
N GLY A 360 -41.81 -9.56 -56.28
CA GLY A 360 -43.08 -10.10 -56.77
C GLY A 360 -43.03 -11.35 -57.65
N ALA A 361 -43.27 -12.51 -57.04
CA ALA A 361 -43.99 -13.60 -57.69
C ALA A 361 -45.36 -13.76 -57.01
N SER A 362 -46.29 -12.84 -57.29
CA SER A 362 -47.71 -13.06 -57.03
C SER A 362 -48.33 -13.81 -58.21
N GLU A 363 -48.08 -15.13 -58.28
CA GLU A 363 -48.90 -16.01 -59.09
C GLU A 363 -50.29 -16.09 -58.47
N ARG A 364 -51.27 -15.45 -59.13
CA ARG A 364 -52.69 -15.68 -58.92
C ARG A 364 -53.04 -17.10 -59.37
N ALA A 365 -53.68 -17.86 -58.48
CA ALA A 365 -54.50 -19.02 -58.82
C ALA A 365 -55.98 -18.69 -58.54
#